data_AF-G5DZE4-F1
#
_entry.id   AF-G5DZE4-F1
#
_cell.length_a   1.000
_cell.length_b   1.000
_cell.length_c   1.000
_cell.angle_alpha   90.00
_cell.angle_beta   90.00
_cell.angle_gamma   90.00
#
_symmetry.space_group_name_H-M   'P 1'
#
loop_
_entity.id
_entity.type
_entity.pdbx_description
1 polymer ?
#
loop_
_entity_poly.entity_id
_entity_poly.type
_entity_poly.pdbx_seq_one_letter_code
_entity_poly.pdbx_strand_id
1 'polypeptide(L)'
;AKEVYREHFQDDVFNEKGWNYILEKHDGHLPIEVKAVPEGSVIPRGNVLFTVENTDPECYWLTNWIETILVQTWYPITVATNSREQKGKDRERDAFEHIVTQFSSVPVSVVSDSYDIYNACEKIWGEDLRSLIESRSAEAPLIIRPDSGNPLDTVLKVLEILKKFPVEENSRGKVLPPYIRVIQGDGVDINTLQEIVEGMKQHQWSIENAFGSGGALLQKLTREFLNCSFKCSYVVTNG
;
A
#
# COMPACT_ATOMS: atom_id res chain seq x y z
N ALA A 1 -13.87 -20.30 -21.51
CA ALA A 1 -13.80 -18.82 -21.65
C ALA A 1 -15.05 -18.27 -22.33
N LYS A 2 -15.34 -18.62 -23.60
CA LYS A 2 -16.51 -18.15 -24.34
C LYS A 2 -17.84 -18.22 -23.58
N GLU A 3 -18.12 -19.34 -22.91
CA GLU A 3 -19.34 -19.53 -22.11
C GLU A 3 -19.47 -18.49 -20.99
N VAL A 4 -18.38 -18.24 -20.25
CA VAL A 4 -18.34 -17.20 -19.20
C VAL A 4 -18.61 -15.81 -19.77
N TYR A 5 -18.01 -15.47 -20.92
CA TYR A 5 -18.25 -14.17 -21.57
C TYR A 5 -19.71 -14.04 -22.02
N ARG A 6 -20.29 -15.10 -22.59
CA ARG A 6 -21.70 -15.11 -23.01
C ARG A 6 -22.65 -14.93 -21.83
N GLU A 7 -22.40 -15.60 -20.72
CA GLU A 7 -23.20 -15.41 -19.50
C GLU A 7 -23.02 -14.01 -18.91
N HIS A 8 -21.80 -13.47 -18.91
CA HIS A 8 -21.53 -12.16 -18.32
C HIS A 8 -22.09 -11.00 -19.14
N PHE A 9 -21.90 -11.03 -20.46
CA PHE A 9 -22.29 -9.94 -21.36
C PHE A 9 -23.67 -10.13 -21.99
N GLN A 10 -24.27 -11.32 -21.85
CA GLN A 10 -25.52 -11.71 -22.53
C GLN A 10 -25.42 -11.55 -24.06
N ASP A 11 -24.21 -11.61 -24.60
CA ASP A 11 -23.89 -11.40 -26.03
C ASP A 11 -22.62 -12.20 -26.42
N ASP A 12 -22.42 -12.47 -27.71
CA ASP A 12 -21.30 -13.26 -28.24
C ASP A 12 -20.13 -12.37 -28.70
N VAL A 13 -19.59 -11.60 -27.76
CA VAL A 13 -18.52 -10.60 -28.00
C VAL A 13 -17.10 -11.16 -27.87
N PHE A 14 -16.95 -12.43 -27.46
CA PHE A 14 -15.63 -13.03 -27.24
C PHE A 14 -14.92 -13.29 -28.57
N ASN A 15 -13.68 -12.79 -28.71
CA ASN A 15 -12.85 -13.00 -29.91
C ASN A 15 -12.27 -14.42 -29.98
N GLU A 16 -13.14 -15.42 -30.10
CA GLU A 16 -12.76 -16.83 -30.18
C GLU A 16 -11.83 -17.11 -31.36
N LYS A 17 -12.07 -16.47 -32.51
CA LYS A 17 -11.23 -16.61 -33.70
C LYS A 17 -9.80 -16.13 -33.45
N GLY A 18 -9.62 -14.96 -32.83
CA GLY A 18 -8.30 -14.43 -32.51
C GLY A 18 -7.55 -15.30 -31.51
N TRP A 19 -8.23 -15.84 -30.49
CA TRP A 19 -7.61 -16.75 -29.51
C TRP A 19 -7.22 -18.09 -30.12
N ASN A 20 -8.08 -18.69 -30.95
CA ASN A 20 -7.76 -19.93 -31.66
C ASN A 20 -6.62 -19.73 -32.66
N TYR A 21 -6.53 -18.57 -33.31
CA TYR A 21 -5.39 -18.22 -34.17
C TYR A 21 -4.06 -18.24 -33.41
N ILE A 22 -4.03 -17.67 -32.19
CA ILE A 22 -2.82 -17.72 -31.34
C ILE A 22 -2.48 -19.16 -30.97
N LEU A 23 -3.49 -19.97 -30.61
CA LEU A 23 -3.31 -21.38 -30.30
C LEU A 23 -2.70 -22.15 -31.48
N GLU A 24 -3.28 -22.01 -32.66
CA GLU A 24 -2.89 -22.76 -33.85
C GLU A 24 -1.56 -22.29 -34.47
N LYS A 25 -1.35 -20.97 -34.56
CA LYS A 25 -0.18 -20.39 -35.25
C LYS A 25 1.04 -20.27 -34.34
N HIS A 26 0.83 -19.95 -33.07
CA HIS A 26 1.90 -19.66 -32.10
C HIS A 26 1.99 -20.70 -30.98
N ASP A 27 1.32 -21.86 -31.13
CA ASP A 27 1.27 -22.92 -30.12
C ASP A 27 0.83 -22.38 -28.73
N GLY A 28 -0.13 -21.45 -28.76
CA GLY A 28 -0.64 -20.78 -27.55
C GLY A 28 0.30 -19.74 -26.93
N HIS A 29 1.50 -19.51 -27.49
CA HIS A 29 2.41 -18.46 -27.03
C HIS A 29 1.91 -17.10 -27.50
N LEU A 30 1.93 -16.11 -26.61
CA LEU A 30 1.47 -14.76 -26.95
C LEU A 30 2.49 -14.07 -27.86
N PRO A 31 2.12 -13.64 -29.09
CA PRO A 31 3.01 -12.92 -30.00
C PRO A 31 3.14 -11.45 -29.59
N ILE A 32 3.80 -11.21 -28.45
CA ILE A 32 4.03 -9.91 -27.85
C ILE A 32 5.53 -9.73 -27.58
N GLU A 33 6.05 -8.54 -27.85
CA GLU A 33 7.36 -8.10 -27.37
C GLU A 33 7.18 -7.08 -26.24
N VAL A 34 7.90 -7.29 -25.12
CA VAL A 34 7.96 -6.35 -23.99
C VAL A 34 9.39 -5.87 -23.84
N LYS A 35 9.60 -4.55 -23.92
CA LYS A 35 10.90 -3.90 -23.68
C LYS A 35 10.78 -3.12 -22.38
N ALA A 36 11.65 -3.36 -21.41
CA ALA A 36 11.57 -2.72 -20.10
C ALA A 36 12.93 -2.17 -19.65
N VAL A 37 12.91 -1.14 -18.81
CA VAL A 37 14.10 -0.76 -18.04
C VAL A 37 14.51 -1.91 -17.11
N PRO A 38 15.80 -2.07 -16.77
CA PRO A 38 16.21 -3.10 -15.82
C PRO A 38 15.49 -2.95 -14.48
N GLU A 39 15.00 -4.06 -13.91
CA GLU A 39 14.39 -4.05 -12.59
C GLU A 39 15.34 -3.50 -11.53
N GLY A 40 14.79 -2.78 -10.54
CA GLY A 40 15.57 -2.07 -9.51
C GLY A 40 16.15 -0.72 -9.96
N SER A 41 16.00 -0.32 -11.23
CA SER A 41 16.39 1.01 -11.69
C SER A 41 15.56 2.12 -11.03
N VAL A 42 16.23 3.21 -10.65
CA VAL A 42 15.58 4.40 -10.10
C VAL A 42 15.33 5.39 -11.23
N ILE A 43 14.08 5.49 -11.68
CA ILE A 43 13.69 6.30 -12.82
C ILE A 43 12.80 7.47 -12.37
N PRO A 44 13.08 8.72 -12.77
CA PRO A 44 12.21 9.85 -12.47
C PRO A 44 10.80 9.69 -13.08
N ARG A 45 9.78 10.26 -12.43
CA ARG A 45 8.40 10.26 -12.95
C ARG A 45 8.31 10.87 -14.35
N GLY A 46 7.39 10.36 -15.17
CA GLY A 46 7.15 10.83 -16.53
C GLY A 46 8.04 10.19 -17.60
N ASN A 47 8.85 9.19 -17.24
CA ASN A 47 9.62 8.39 -18.18
C ASN A 47 8.96 7.04 -18.45
N VAL A 48 9.21 6.48 -19.64
CA VAL A 48 8.76 5.14 -20.00
C VAL A 48 9.48 4.08 -19.16
N LEU A 49 8.72 3.19 -18.52
CA LEU A 49 9.27 2.06 -17.76
C LEU A 49 9.32 0.79 -18.62
N PHE A 50 8.28 0.55 -19.41
CA PHE A 50 8.24 -0.52 -20.39
C PHE A 50 7.31 -0.18 -21.56
N THR A 51 7.54 -0.83 -22.69
CA THR A 51 6.68 -0.79 -23.88
C THR A 51 6.22 -2.20 -24.22
N VAL A 52 5.06 -2.29 -24.88
CA VAL A 52 4.44 -3.54 -25.31
C VAL A 52 3.98 -3.36 -26.75
N GLU A 53 4.32 -4.31 -27.61
CA GLU A 53 3.91 -4.34 -29.02
C GLU A 53 3.56 -5.77 -29.45
N ASN A 54 2.58 -5.92 -30.34
CA ASN A 54 2.29 -7.21 -30.96
C ASN A 54 3.30 -7.50 -32.08
N THR A 55 3.81 -8.74 -32.12
CA THR A 55 4.77 -9.18 -33.13
C THR A 55 4.11 -9.86 -34.33
N ASP A 56 2.78 -10.07 -34.27
CA ASP A 56 1.95 -10.58 -35.35
C ASP A 56 0.81 -9.56 -35.65
N PRO A 57 0.65 -9.08 -36.90
CA PRO A 57 -0.38 -8.10 -37.25
C PRO A 57 -1.81 -8.52 -36.91
N GLU A 58 -2.13 -9.82 -36.93
CA GLU A 58 -3.48 -10.34 -36.59
C GLU A 58 -3.79 -10.23 -35.07
N CYS A 59 -2.77 -9.92 -34.27
CA CYS A 59 -2.85 -9.81 -32.82
C CYS A 59 -2.80 -8.35 -32.31
N TYR A 60 -3.13 -7.36 -33.15
CA TYR A 60 -3.15 -5.93 -32.75
C TYR A 60 -4.00 -5.65 -31.50
N TRP A 61 -5.09 -6.42 -31.30
CA TRP A 61 -6.00 -6.29 -30.16
C TRP A 61 -5.42 -6.84 -28.86
N LEU A 62 -4.40 -7.71 -28.93
CA LEU A 62 -3.79 -8.38 -27.78
C LEU A 62 -2.98 -7.42 -26.91
N THR A 63 -2.37 -6.39 -27.51
CA THR A 63 -1.52 -5.41 -26.83
C THR A 63 -2.22 -4.73 -25.65
N ASN A 64 -3.46 -4.30 -25.84
CA ASN A 64 -4.28 -3.73 -24.75
C ASN A 64 -5.08 -4.79 -23.97
N TRP A 65 -5.26 -6.00 -24.50
CA TRP A 65 -5.89 -7.08 -23.74
C TRP A 65 -5.11 -7.41 -22.46
N ILE A 66 -3.77 -7.42 -22.54
CA ILE A 66 -2.89 -7.67 -21.40
C ILE A 66 -2.63 -6.42 -20.53
N GLU A 67 -3.22 -5.28 -20.86
CA GLU A 67 -3.08 -4.04 -20.06
C GLU A 67 -3.47 -4.29 -18.61
N THR A 68 -4.62 -4.93 -18.38
CA THR A 68 -5.17 -5.13 -17.03
C THR A 68 -4.21 -5.90 -16.12
N ILE A 69 -3.53 -6.92 -16.64
CA ILE A 69 -2.58 -7.71 -15.85
C ILE A 69 -1.25 -6.98 -15.71
N LEU A 70 -0.76 -6.32 -16.76
CA LEU A 70 0.52 -5.61 -16.71
C LEU A 70 0.46 -4.35 -15.85
N VAL A 71 -0.68 -3.65 -15.80
CA VAL A 71 -0.81 -2.45 -14.98
C VAL A 71 -0.70 -2.78 -13.49
N GLN A 72 -0.96 -4.03 -13.07
CA GLN A 72 -0.79 -4.48 -11.67
C GLN A 72 0.64 -4.33 -11.15
N THR A 73 1.63 -4.17 -12.05
CA THR A 73 3.01 -3.77 -11.69
C THR A 73 3.08 -2.46 -10.90
N TRP A 74 2.02 -1.63 -10.93
CA TRP A 74 1.89 -0.47 -10.05
C TRP A 74 2.11 -0.82 -8.59
N TYR A 75 1.64 -1.97 -8.13
CA TYR A 75 1.70 -2.38 -6.74
C TYR A 75 3.16 -2.61 -6.28
N PRO A 76 3.95 -3.51 -6.88
CA PRO A 76 5.35 -3.70 -6.49
C PRO A 76 6.20 -2.45 -6.72
N ILE A 77 5.97 -1.66 -7.79
CA ILE A 77 6.67 -0.39 -8.02
C ILE A 77 6.41 0.58 -6.87
N THR A 78 5.15 0.71 -6.44
CA THR A 78 4.76 1.63 -5.37
C THR A 78 5.33 1.20 -4.03
N VAL A 79 5.27 -0.09 -3.70
CA VAL A 79 5.85 -0.63 -2.46
C VAL A 79 7.36 -0.40 -2.43
N ALA A 80 8.08 -0.74 -3.50
CA ALA A 80 9.53 -0.59 -3.58
C ALA A 80 9.96 0.88 -3.55
N THR A 81 9.27 1.76 -4.28
CA THR A 81 9.55 3.20 -4.30
C THR A 81 9.28 3.82 -2.93
N ASN A 82 8.15 3.52 -2.31
CA ASN A 82 7.81 4.03 -0.99
C ASN A 82 8.80 3.54 0.07
N SER A 83 9.19 2.27 0.02
CA SER A 83 10.24 1.72 0.89
C SER A 83 11.57 2.42 0.65
N ARG A 84 11.94 2.70 -0.62
CA ARG A 84 13.18 3.40 -0.97
C ARG A 84 13.21 4.84 -0.46
N GLU A 85 12.11 5.59 -0.58
CA GLU A 85 12.05 6.96 -0.07
C GLU A 85 12.13 7.00 1.47
N GLN A 86 11.59 5.98 2.14
CA GLN A 86 11.79 5.79 3.58
C GLN A 86 13.23 5.34 3.92
N LYS A 87 13.96 4.74 2.97
CA LYS A 87 15.31 4.14 3.15
C LYS A 87 16.49 5.12 3.32
N GLY A 88 16.26 6.43 3.45
CA GLY A 88 17.24 7.32 4.07
C GLY A 88 17.05 7.37 5.59
N LYS A 89 17.88 6.67 6.38
CA LYS A 89 17.75 6.65 7.86
C LYS A 89 17.78 8.07 8.43
N ASP A 90 18.60 8.93 7.84
CA ASP A 90 18.75 10.33 8.24
C ASP A 90 17.56 11.23 7.83
N ARG A 91 16.60 10.69 7.05
CA ARG A 91 15.45 11.43 6.50
C ARG A 91 14.10 10.82 6.85
N GLU A 92 14.07 9.82 7.72
CA GLU A 92 12.81 9.23 8.21
C GLU A 92 11.89 10.31 8.81
N ARG A 93 12.47 11.24 9.57
CA ARG A 93 11.77 12.43 10.09
C ARG A 93 11.14 13.28 8.99
N ASP A 94 11.89 13.58 7.92
CA ASP A 94 11.40 14.39 6.80
C ASP A 94 10.27 13.69 6.04
N ALA A 95 10.38 12.37 5.84
CA ALA A 95 9.34 11.58 5.21
C ALA A 95 8.04 11.58 6.04
N PHE A 96 8.17 11.39 7.35
CA PHE A 96 7.06 11.47 8.30
C PHE A 96 6.39 12.84 8.27
N GLU A 97 7.16 13.91 8.40
CA GLU A 97 6.68 15.30 8.33
C GLU A 97 5.94 15.58 7.03
N HIS A 98 6.53 15.20 5.90
CA HIS A 98 5.93 15.37 4.58
C HIS A 98 4.56 14.68 4.49
N ILE A 99 4.47 13.40 4.87
CA ILE A 99 3.24 12.62 4.79
C ILE A 99 2.13 13.23 5.65
N VAL A 100 2.41 13.53 6.92
CA VAL A 100 1.37 14.05 7.82
C VAL A 100 0.94 15.48 7.46
N THR A 101 1.81 16.24 6.79
CA THR A 101 1.51 17.58 6.26
C THR A 101 0.63 17.49 5.01
N GLN A 102 0.95 16.59 4.07
CA GLN A 102 0.13 16.37 2.87
C GLN A 102 -1.28 15.88 3.22
N PHE A 103 -1.39 15.01 4.22
CA PHE A 103 -2.66 14.44 4.69
C PHE A 103 -3.06 15.03 6.06
N SER A 104 -3.03 16.35 6.19
CA SER A 104 -3.30 17.04 7.46
C SER A 104 -4.76 17.00 7.91
N SER A 105 -5.72 16.92 6.98
CA SER A 105 -7.17 16.99 7.26
C SER A 105 -7.90 15.64 7.20
N VAL A 106 -7.18 14.53 7.05
CA VAL A 106 -7.75 13.18 7.01
C VAL A 106 -6.96 12.22 7.92
N PRO A 107 -7.54 11.10 8.38
CA PRO A 107 -6.80 10.09 9.12
C PRO A 107 -5.68 9.49 8.25
N VAL A 108 -4.43 9.57 8.71
CA VAL A 108 -3.25 9.09 7.99
C VAL A 108 -2.56 8.01 8.79
N SER A 109 -2.27 6.87 8.15
CA SER A 109 -1.51 5.79 8.78
C SER A 109 -0.09 5.80 8.25
N VAL A 110 0.90 5.75 9.13
CA VAL A 110 2.32 5.82 8.78
C VAL A 110 3.05 4.63 9.38
N VAL A 111 3.60 3.78 8.50
CA VAL A 111 4.49 2.68 8.89
C VAL A 111 5.72 3.29 9.54
N SER A 112 5.96 2.95 10.81
CA SER A 112 6.94 3.64 11.66
C SER A 112 8.10 2.73 12.11
N ASP A 113 8.21 1.53 11.57
CA ASP A 113 9.22 0.55 11.91
C ASP A 113 10.20 0.26 10.75
N SER A 114 10.33 1.21 9.82
CA SER A 114 11.28 1.12 8.71
C SER A 114 12.73 0.88 9.17
N TYR A 115 13.09 1.35 10.37
CA TYR A 115 14.38 1.05 11.02
C TYR A 115 14.22 0.64 12.49
N ASP A 116 13.54 1.45 13.28
CA ASP A 116 13.34 1.25 14.71
C ASP A 116 12.06 1.95 15.16
N ILE A 117 11.02 1.14 15.38
CA ILE A 117 9.70 1.61 15.81
C ILE A 117 9.74 2.40 17.13
N TYR A 118 10.62 2.01 18.05
CA TYR A 118 10.69 2.63 19.36
C TYR A 118 11.34 4.00 19.26
N ASN A 119 12.42 4.12 18.48
CA ASN A 119 13.03 5.42 18.18
C ASN A 119 12.06 6.35 17.41
N ALA A 120 11.36 5.81 16.41
CA ALA A 120 10.37 6.58 15.65
C ALA A 120 9.26 7.13 16.56
N CYS A 121 8.73 6.32 17.47
CA CYS A 121 7.71 6.76 18.44
C CYS A 121 8.27 7.73 19.48
N GLU A 122 9.44 7.44 20.05
CA GLU A 122 9.99 8.18 21.18
C GLU A 122 10.58 9.54 20.76
N LYS A 123 11.38 9.55 19.69
CA LYS A 123 12.20 10.69 19.26
C LYS A 123 11.56 11.46 18.11
N ILE A 124 11.06 10.77 17.09
CA ILE A 124 10.51 11.46 15.93
C ILE A 124 9.10 11.96 16.22
N TRP A 125 8.16 11.05 16.53
CA TRP A 125 6.78 11.44 16.83
C TRP A 125 6.64 12.12 18.18
N GLY A 126 7.32 11.60 19.21
CA GLY A 126 7.21 12.08 20.59
C GLY A 126 8.03 13.33 20.93
N GLU A 127 8.99 13.73 20.10
CA GLU A 127 9.81 14.95 20.29
C GLU A 127 9.78 15.83 19.03
N ASP A 128 10.45 15.43 17.95
CA ASP A 128 10.71 16.29 16.78
C ASP A 128 9.46 16.81 16.06
N LEU A 129 8.48 15.93 15.83
CA LEU A 129 7.23 16.22 15.12
C LEU A 129 6.03 16.35 16.05
N ARG A 130 6.25 16.34 17.37
CA ARG A 130 5.18 16.31 18.37
C ARG A 130 4.16 17.43 18.18
N SER A 131 4.63 18.67 17.98
CA SER A 131 3.77 19.84 17.82
C SER A 131 2.84 19.70 16.61
N LEU A 132 3.34 19.12 15.52
CA LEU A 132 2.56 18.85 14.32
C LEU A 132 1.45 17.83 14.60
N ILE A 133 1.72 16.81 15.42
CA ILE A 133 0.75 15.79 15.81
C ILE A 133 -0.31 16.35 16.77
N GLU A 134 0.10 17.13 17.77
CA GLU A 134 -0.81 17.77 18.74
C GLU A 134 -1.75 18.79 18.05
N SER A 135 -1.36 19.34 16.90
CA SER A 135 -2.17 20.28 16.12
C SER A 135 -3.27 19.63 15.27
N ARG A 136 -3.30 18.29 15.17
CA ARG A 136 -4.25 17.58 14.32
C ARG A 136 -5.64 17.48 14.96
N SER A 137 -6.67 17.37 14.12
CA SER A 137 -8.04 17.16 14.55
C SER A 137 -8.30 15.71 14.99
N ALA A 138 -9.30 15.51 15.84
CA ALA A 138 -9.79 14.18 16.23
C ALA A 138 -10.31 13.37 15.03
N GLU A 139 -10.80 14.04 13.99
CA GLU A 139 -11.29 13.45 12.74
C GLU A 139 -10.16 13.15 11.75
N ALA A 140 -8.94 13.60 12.04
CA ALA A 140 -7.76 13.43 11.20
C ALA A 140 -6.55 12.91 11.99
N PRO A 141 -6.66 11.84 12.79
CA PRO A 141 -5.57 11.40 13.63
C PRO A 141 -4.38 10.88 12.82
N LEU A 142 -3.19 10.99 13.41
CA LEU A 142 -2.06 10.15 13.04
C LEU A 142 -2.31 8.74 13.58
N ILE A 143 -2.15 7.73 12.72
CA ILE A 143 -2.26 6.33 13.09
C ILE A 143 -0.88 5.68 12.90
N ILE A 144 -0.12 5.55 13.99
CA ILE A 144 1.20 4.92 13.97
C ILE A 144 1.02 3.42 13.69
N ARG A 145 1.76 2.92 12.69
CA ARG A 145 1.66 1.52 12.26
C ARG A 145 3.01 0.80 12.47
N PRO A 146 3.17 -0.01 13.53
CA PRO A 146 4.14 -1.10 13.53
C PRO A 146 3.75 -2.20 12.52
N ASP A 147 4.75 -2.78 11.85
CA ASP A 147 4.58 -3.80 10.80
C ASP A 147 5.61 -4.95 10.92
N SER A 148 6.24 -5.12 12.10
CA SER A 148 7.19 -6.18 12.39
C SER A 148 7.32 -6.46 13.91
N GLY A 149 7.86 -7.64 14.24
CA GLY A 149 8.07 -8.08 15.63
C GLY A 149 6.90 -8.88 16.22
N ASN A 150 6.96 -9.17 17.52
CA ASN A 150 5.82 -9.82 18.19
C ASN A 150 4.65 -8.81 18.31
N PRO A 151 3.45 -9.12 17.79
CA PRO A 151 2.36 -8.15 17.74
C PRO A 151 1.96 -7.57 19.11
N LEU A 152 1.81 -8.42 20.13
CA LEU A 152 1.42 -7.99 21.47
C LEU A 152 2.51 -7.13 22.13
N ASP A 153 3.74 -7.63 22.15
CA ASP A 153 4.85 -6.93 22.81
C ASP A 153 5.13 -5.57 22.15
N THR A 154 5.08 -5.52 20.82
CA THR A 154 5.27 -4.30 20.05
C THR A 154 4.18 -3.28 20.36
N VAL A 155 2.90 -3.66 20.33
CA VAL A 155 1.78 -2.76 20.64
C VAL A 155 1.90 -2.20 22.05
N LEU A 156 2.15 -3.06 23.06
CA LEU A 156 2.27 -2.62 24.45
C LEU A 156 3.42 -1.64 24.65
N LYS A 157 4.59 -1.94 24.05
CA LYS A 157 5.76 -1.08 24.18
C LYS A 157 5.60 0.25 23.44
N VAL A 158 4.95 0.25 22.27
CA VAL A 158 4.60 1.49 21.55
C VAL A 158 3.64 2.34 22.39
N LEU A 159 2.57 1.77 22.93
CA LEU A 159 1.63 2.50 23.79
C LEU A 159 2.33 3.10 25.01
N GLU A 160 3.25 2.36 25.64
CA GLU A 160 4.03 2.85 26.77
C GLU A 160 4.91 4.06 26.40
N ILE A 161 5.58 4.02 25.24
CA ILE A 161 6.37 5.15 24.72
C ILE A 161 5.47 6.35 24.42
N LEU A 162 4.28 6.12 23.85
CA LEU A 162 3.33 7.18 23.49
C LEU A 162 2.70 7.88 24.69
N LYS A 163 2.98 7.48 25.94
CA LYS A 163 2.71 8.28 27.14
C LYS A 163 3.41 9.65 27.16
N LYS A 164 4.30 9.92 26.20
CA LYS A 164 4.81 11.27 25.91
C LYS A 164 3.70 12.26 25.55
N PHE A 165 2.61 11.78 24.97
CA PHE A 165 1.40 12.55 24.74
C PHE A 165 0.48 12.50 25.98
N PRO A 166 -0.38 13.51 26.20
CA PRO A 166 -1.27 13.54 27.36
C PRO A 166 -2.23 12.34 27.37
N VAL A 167 -2.09 11.43 28.33
CA VAL A 167 -2.97 10.26 28.45
C VAL A 167 -4.11 10.59 29.40
N GLU A 168 -5.33 10.28 28.97
CA GLU A 168 -6.52 10.31 29.82
C GLU A 168 -6.86 8.90 30.31
N GLU A 169 -7.66 8.78 31.37
CA GLU A 169 -8.15 7.50 31.85
C GLU A 169 -9.68 7.49 31.77
N ASN A 170 -10.22 6.49 31.08
CA ASN A 170 -11.66 6.24 31.01
C ASN A 170 -12.02 5.01 31.85
N SER A 171 -13.29 4.62 31.88
CA SER A 171 -13.76 3.45 32.64
C SER A 171 -13.18 2.10 32.19
N ARG A 172 -12.44 2.08 31.07
CA ARG A 172 -11.85 0.91 30.42
C ARG A 172 -10.32 0.95 30.36
N GLY A 173 -9.68 2.01 30.86
CA GLY A 173 -8.23 2.17 30.95
C GLY A 173 -7.72 3.49 30.36
N LYS A 174 -6.41 3.53 30.13
CA LYS A 174 -5.66 4.65 29.56
C LYS A 174 -6.03 4.85 28.08
N VAL A 175 -6.20 6.10 27.67
CA VAL A 175 -6.59 6.53 26.32
C VAL A 175 -5.64 7.63 25.85
N LEU A 176 -5.09 7.45 24.65
CA LEU A 176 -4.29 8.44 23.95
C LEU A 176 -5.18 9.62 23.47
N PRO A 177 -4.63 10.82 23.33
CA PRO A 177 -5.37 11.95 22.76
C PRO A 177 -6.00 11.59 21.42
N PRO A 178 -7.17 12.15 21.07
CA PRO A 178 -7.95 11.71 19.91
C PRO A 178 -7.24 11.87 18.56
N TYR A 179 -6.19 12.70 18.49
CA TYR A 179 -5.38 12.94 17.31
C TYR A 179 -4.25 11.91 17.06
N ILE A 180 -4.06 10.93 17.95
CA ILE A 180 -3.04 9.89 17.79
C ILE A 180 -3.56 8.50 18.18
N ARG A 181 -3.35 7.51 17.30
CA ARG A 181 -3.78 6.12 17.47
C ARG A 181 -2.69 5.17 16.98
N VAL A 182 -2.84 3.89 17.28
CA VAL A 182 -1.96 2.80 16.82
C VAL A 182 -2.77 1.83 15.96
N ILE A 183 -2.16 1.24 14.93
CA ILE A 183 -2.74 0.12 14.18
C ILE A 183 -1.69 -0.97 14.00
N GLN A 184 -1.95 -2.17 14.48
CA GLN A 184 -1.05 -3.31 14.26
C GLN A 184 -1.37 -3.91 12.89
N GLY A 185 -0.40 -3.83 11.97
CA GLY A 185 -0.53 -4.26 10.58
C GLY A 185 -0.03 -5.68 10.29
N ASP A 186 0.94 -6.14 11.09
CA ASP A 186 1.66 -7.40 10.88
C ASP A 186 1.22 -8.49 11.87
N GLY A 187 1.19 -9.73 11.38
CA GLY A 187 0.89 -10.91 12.20
C GLY A 187 -0.52 -10.94 12.82
N VAL A 188 -1.48 -10.16 12.31
CA VAL A 188 -2.85 -10.11 12.87
C VAL A 188 -3.78 -11.13 12.20
N ASP A 189 -4.14 -12.15 12.96
CA ASP A 189 -5.26 -13.07 12.78
C ASP A 189 -6.26 -12.99 13.96
N ILE A 190 -7.27 -13.86 13.99
CA ILE A 190 -8.27 -13.87 15.07
C ILE A 190 -7.69 -14.19 16.46
N ASN A 191 -6.65 -15.03 16.53
CA ASN A 191 -6.07 -15.48 17.79
C ASN A 191 -5.16 -14.39 18.36
N THR A 192 -4.25 -13.89 17.53
CA THR A 192 -3.34 -12.79 17.86
C THR A 192 -4.09 -11.49 18.18
N LEU A 193 -5.21 -11.20 17.49
CA LEU A 193 -6.08 -10.08 17.85
C LEU A 193 -6.63 -10.22 19.28
N GLN A 194 -7.07 -11.42 19.66
CA GLN A 194 -7.54 -11.70 21.02
C GLN A 194 -6.40 -11.54 22.04
N GLU A 195 -5.19 -12.01 21.71
CA GLU A 195 -4.00 -11.85 22.54
C GLU A 195 -3.64 -10.37 22.76
N ILE A 196 -3.64 -9.56 21.69
CA ILE A 196 -3.38 -8.12 21.76
C ILE A 196 -4.40 -7.42 22.65
N VAL A 197 -5.70 -7.67 22.43
CA VAL A 197 -6.78 -7.02 23.18
C VAL A 197 -6.74 -7.40 24.66
N GLU A 198 -6.54 -8.67 24.99
CA GLU A 198 -6.45 -9.12 26.37
C GLU A 198 -5.16 -8.59 27.05
N GLY A 199 -4.04 -8.59 26.34
CA GLY A 199 -2.80 -8.01 26.84
C GLY A 199 -2.89 -6.50 27.09
N MET A 200 -3.53 -5.74 26.20
CA MET A 200 -3.82 -4.32 26.40
C MET A 200 -4.68 -4.09 27.64
N LYS A 201 -5.74 -4.88 27.81
CA LYS A 201 -6.62 -4.82 28.99
C LYS A 201 -5.86 -5.12 30.28
N GLN A 202 -4.99 -6.13 30.30
CA GLN A 202 -4.14 -6.46 31.45
C GLN A 202 -3.20 -5.31 31.85
N HIS A 203 -2.74 -4.52 30.87
CA HIS A 203 -1.89 -3.34 31.10
C HIS A 203 -2.67 -2.03 31.26
N GLN A 204 -4.00 -2.12 31.40
CA GLN A 204 -4.92 -0.99 31.55
C GLN A 204 -4.88 -0.02 30.36
N TRP A 205 -4.72 -0.52 29.14
CA TRP A 205 -4.88 0.25 27.91
C TRP A 205 -6.26 0.01 27.32
N SER A 206 -6.98 1.11 27.01
CA SER A 206 -8.24 1.02 26.29
C SER A 206 -8.01 0.52 24.87
N ILE A 207 -8.90 -0.36 24.39
CA ILE A 207 -8.91 -0.83 22.99
C ILE A 207 -9.20 0.30 21.99
N GLU A 208 -9.71 1.44 22.44
CA GLU A 208 -9.91 2.63 21.61
C GLU A 208 -8.61 3.17 21.00
N ASN A 209 -7.46 2.80 21.57
CA ASN A 209 -6.15 3.23 21.13
C ASN A 209 -5.62 2.45 19.92
N ALA A 210 -6.06 1.20 19.74
CA ALA A 210 -5.44 0.29 18.80
C ALA A 210 -6.47 -0.55 18.04
N PHE A 211 -6.29 -0.64 16.73
CA PHE A 211 -7.02 -1.56 15.87
C PHE A 211 -6.07 -2.61 15.31
N GLY A 212 -6.52 -3.85 15.18
CA GLY A 212 -5.80 -4.89 14.45
C GLY A 212 -6.32 -4.95 13.02
N SER A 213 -5.41 -4.92 12.05
CA SER A 213 -5.80 -4.91 10.64
C SER A 213 -4.69 -5.53 9.81
N GLY A 214 -4.84 -6.79 9.40
CA GLY A 214 -3.83 -7.50 8.61
C GLY A 214 -3.78 -7.06 7.14
N GLY A 215 -2.89 -7.69 6.35
CA GLY A 215 -2.77 -7.45 4.91
C GLY A 215 -4.06 -7.64 4.09
N ALA A 216 -5.06 -8.33 4.64
CA ALA A 216 -6.39 -8.50 4.03
C ALA A 216 -7.28 -7.24 4.12
N LEU A 217 -6.94 -6.25 4.94
CA LEU A 217 -7.78 -5.07 5.20
C LEU A 217 -7.07 -3.71 4.92
N LEU A 218 -5.76 -3.69 4.58
CA LEU A 218 -4.90 -2.48 4.51
C LEU A 218 -4.15 -2.25 3.18
N GLN A 219 -4.79 -2.32 2.01
CA GLN A 219 -4.20 -1.67 0.82
C GLN A 219 -4.55 -0.17 0.80
N LYS A 220 -3.79 0.64 1.54
CA LYS A 220 -3.84 2.12 1.51
C LYS A 220 -2.81 2.72 0.53
N LEU A 221 -2.39 1.94 -0.47
CA LEU A 221 -1.70 2.43 -1.65
C LEU A 221 -2.66 2.27 -2.81
N THR A 222 -2.88 3.34 -3.57
CA THR A 222 -3.67 3.28 -4.79
C THR A 222 -2.75 3.47 -5.98
N ARG A 223 -3.19 2.99 -7.16
CA ARG A 223 -2.47 3.14 -8.43
C ARG A 223 -2.15 4.61 -8.74
N GLU A 224 -2.98 5.53 -8.23
CA GLU A 224 -2.86 6.98 -8.37
C GLU A 224 -1.69 7.57 -7.58
N PHE A 225 -1.12 6.87 -6.58
CA PHE A 225 0.01 7.41 -5.80
C PHE A 225 1.24 7.76 -6.65
N LEU A 226 1.57 6.92 -7.65
CA LEU A 226 2.61 7.18 -8.63
C LEU A 226 2.07 7.49 -10.03
N ASN A 227 0.75 7.62 -10.19
CA ASN A 227 0.07 7.72 -11.48
C ASN A 227 0.50 6.61 -12.47
N CYS A 228 0.67 5.38 -11.97
CA CYS A 228 1.03 4.24 -12.82
C CYS A 228 -0.07 4.03 -13.87
N SER A 229 0.30 4.18 -15.14
CA SER A 229 -0.64 4.12 -16.26
C SER A 229 -0.03 3.43 -17.47
N PHE A 230 -0.90 2.78 -18.22
CA PHE A 230 -0.59 2.15 -19.49
C PHE A 230 -1.41 2.87 -20.57
N LYS A 231 -0.80 3.20 -21.71
CA LYS A 231 -1.45 3.95 -22.80
C LYS A 231 -0.88 3.52 -24.14
N CYS A 232 -1.75 3.41 -25.14
CA CYS A 232 -1.31 3.30 -26.52
C CYS A 232 -0.70 4.64 -26.97
N SER A 233 0.47 4.59 -27.61
CA SER A 233 1.18 5.77 -28.11
C SER A 233 1.55 5.68 -29.59
N TYR A 234 1.41 4.51 -30.20
CA TYR A 234 1.73 4.28 -31.61
C TYR A 234 0.83 3.18 -32.19
N VAL A 235 0.38 3.38 -33.42
CA VAL A 235 -0.38 2.42 -34.21
C VAL A 235 0.08 2.48 -35.66
N VAL A 236 0.04 1.35 -36.37
CA VAL A 236 0.27 1.28 -37.81
C VAL A 236 -1.05 0.96 -38.49
N THR A 237 -1.44 1.78 -39.46
CA THR A 237 -2.69 1.60 -40.22
C THR A 237 -2.38 1.83 -41.70
N ASN A 238 -2.60 0.81 -42.53
CA ASN A 238 -2.28 0.80 -43.97
C ASN A 238 -0.77 0.84 -44.31
N GLY A 239 0.06 0.26 -43.45
CA GLY A 239 1.53 0.31 -43.58
C GLY A 239 2.11 1.65 -43.17
#